data_AF-A0A232EVP9-F1
#
_entry.id   AF-A0A232EVP9-F1
#
_cell.length_a   1.000
_cell.length_b   1.000
_cell.length_c   1.000
_cell.angle_alpha   90.00
_cell.angle_beta   90.00
_cell.angle_gamma   90.00
#
_symmetry.space_group_name_H-M   'P 1'
#
loop_
_entity.id
_entity.type
_entity.pdbx_description
1 polymer ?
#
loop_
_entity_poly.entity_id
_entity_poly.type
_entity_poly.pdbx_seq_one_letter_code
_entity_poly.pdbx_strand_id
1 'polypeptide(L)'
;MEKIITETDIIEQSGIPIVTEDSLMSLEKIQGRESPDLWPEESITRFITQNLSSIDVPTWSMDLTTDDKQEALRLGQLSKEEIALEVKKLLDSAYHLGVDEAKEMTRGKYLNIFKQS
;
A
#
# COMPACT_ATOMS: atom_id res chain seq x y z
N MET A 1 61.51 15.10 18.03
CA MET A 1 61.02 13.71 17.92
C MET A 1 59.52 13.80 17.78
N GLU A 2 59.08 13.85 16.53
CA GLU A 2 57.69 13.97 16.15
C GLU A 2 57.00 12.63 16.35
N LYS A 3 55.90 12.60 17.11
CA LYS A 3 55.00 11.45 17.12
C LYS A 3 53.88 11.75 16.16
N ILE A 4 53.89 11.05 15.03
CA ILE A 4 52.82 11.05 14.04
C ILE A 4 51.60 10.42 14.73
N ILE A 5 50.57 11.24 14.95
CA ILE A 5 49.28 10.77 15.46
C ILE A 5 48.57 10.16 14.25
N THR A 6 48.44 8.84 14.24
CA THR A 6 47.65 8.13 13.24
C THR A 6 46.17 8.41 13.47
N GLU A 7 45.46 8.70 12.38
CA GLU A 7 44.04 9.07 12.30
C GLU A 7 43.08 8.01 12.89
N THR A 8 43.62 6.84 13.25
CA THR A 8 42.93 5.73 13.92
C THR A 8 42.59 5.99 15.38
N ASP A 9 43.36 6.84 16.08
CA ASP A 9 43.22 6.99 17.55
C ASP A 9 42.07 7.94 17.96
N ILE A 10 41.50 8.69 17.01
CA ILE A 10 40.42 9.66 17.30
C ILE A 10 39.05 8.96 17.35
N ILE A 11 38.88 7.84 16.64
CA ILE A 11 37.56 7.23 16.43
C ILE A 11 37.14 6.32 17.60
N GLU A 12 38.08 5.84 18.43
CA GLU A 12 37.74 5.00 19.60
C GLU A 12 37.06 5.77 20.76
N GLN A 13 37.13 7.11 20.80
CA GLN A 13 36.55 7.89 21.91
C GLN A 13 35.09 8.32 21.72
N SER A 14 34.54 8.24 20.51
CA SER A 14 33.10 8.40 20.32
C SER A 14 32.44 7.03 20.44
N GLY A 15 31.69 6.78 21.51
CA GLY A 15 30.91 5.55 21.76
C GLY A 15 29.77 5.30 20.75
N ILE A 16 29.98 5.64 19.49
CA ILE A 16 29.13 5.32 18.35
C ILE A 16 29.65 3.99 17.82
N PRO A 17 28.86 2.91 17.88
CA PRO A 17 29.28 1.64 17.28
C PRO A 17 29.55 1.88 15.79
N ILE A 18 30.76 1.54 15.35
CA ILE A 18 31.12 1.53 13.93
C ILE A 18 30.20 0.50 13.27
N VAL A 19 29.16 0.98 12.59
CA VAL A 19 28.31 0.12 11.76
C VAL A 19 29.16 -0.27 10.56
N THR A 20 29.79 -1.43 10.63
CA THR A 20 30.48 -2.04 9.49
C THR A 20 29.45 -2.33 8.40
N GLU A 21 29.82 -2.17 7.14
CA GLU A 21 28.95 -2.47 5.98
C GLU A 21 28.37 -3.89 6.02
N ASP A 22 29.12 -4.84 6.57
CA ASP A 22 28.66 -6.21 6.83
C ASP A 22 27.47 -6.30 7.81
N SER A 23 27.29 -5.32 8.70
CA SER A 23 26.14 -5.25 9.63
C SER A 23 24.85 -4.79 8.94
N LEU A 24 24.94 -4.19 7.73
CA LEU A 24 23.80 -3.80 6.90
C LEU A 24 23.41 -4.88 5.89
N MET A 25 24.20 -5.96 5.80
CA MET A 25 23.94 -7.08 4.90
C MET A 25 23.01 -8.08 5.59
N SER A 26 21.74 -8.10 5.19
CA SER A 26 20.81 -9.15 5.58
C SER A 26 21.25 -10.49 4.95
N LEU A 27 21.82 -11.39 5.74
CA LEU A 27 22.14 -12.77 5.33
C LEU A 27 20.92 -13.70 5.36
N GLU A 28 19.71 -13.15 5.38
CA GLU A 28 18.49 -13.94 5.37
C GLU A 28 18.32 -14.59 3.99
N LYS A 29 18.52 -15.90 3.94
CA LYS A 29 18.24 -16.69 2.76
C LYS A 29 16.77 -17.09 2.85
N ILE A 30 15.89 -16.39 2.12
CA ILE A 30 14.42 -16.60 2.06
C ILE A 30 14.07 -17.96 1.41
N GLN A 31 14.63 -19.05 1.93
CA GLN A 31 14.36 -20.41 1.49
C GLN A 31 13.02 -20.82 2.08
N GLY A 32 11.96 -20.72 1.27
CA GLY A 32 10.59 -21.01 1.69
C GLY A 32 9.57 -19.98 1.22
N ARG A 33 9.99 -18.86 0.62
CA ARG A 33 9.13 -18.14 -0.32
C ARG A 33 9.42 -18.67 -1.72
N GLU A 34 8.76 -19.76 -2.07
CA GLU A 34 8.42 -19.93 -3.48
C GLU A 34 7.73 -18.65 -3.94
N SER A 35 8.08 -18.15 -5.14
CA SER A 35 7.33 -17.06 -5.77
C SER A 35 5.84 -17.38 -5.60
N PRO A 36 5.00 -16.43 -5.17
CA PRO A 36 3.58 -16.69 -5.01
C PRO A 36 3.07 -17.45 -6.23
N ASP A 37 2.38 -18.57 -5.99
CA ASP A 37 1.81 -19.39 -7.06
C ASP A 37 1.13 -18.46 -8.05
N LEU A 38 1.53 -18.57 -9.32
CA LEU A 38 1.00 -17.72 -10.38
C LEU A 38 -0.52 -17.79 -10.27
N TRP A 39 -1.18 -16.64 -10.10
CA TRP A 39 -2.62 -16.58 -9.98
C TRP A 39 -3.23 -17.45 -11.09
N PRO A 40 -4.17 -18.37 -10.79
CA PRO A 40 -4.71 -19.25 -11.81
C PRO A 40 -5.28 -18.40 -12.97
N GLU A 41 -4.64 -18.41 -14.13
CA GLU A 41 -5.06 -17.66 -15.32
C GLU A 41 -6.53 -17.94 -15.66
N GLU A 42 -6.98 -19.17 -15.41
CA GLU A 42 -8.34 -19.59 -15.67
C GLU A 42 -9.36 -19.06 -14.64
N SER A 43 -8.97 -18.68 -13.41
CA SER A 43 -9.96 -18.25 -12.41
C SER A 43 -10.57 -16.90 -12.78
N ILE A 44 -9.76 -15.97 -13.26
CA ILE A 44 -10.23 -14.64 -13.69
C ILE A 44 -11.03 -14.77 -14.99
N THR A 45 -10.52 -15.54 -15.96
CA THR A 45 -11.17 -15.72 -17.27
C THR A 45 -12.52 -16.43 -17.15
N ARG A 46 -12.62 -17.50 -16.35
CA ARG A 46 -13.89 -18.20 -16.08
C ARG A 46 -14.86 -17.31 -15.31
N PHE A 47 -14.37 -16.54 -14.33
CA PHE A 47 -15.19 -15.59 -13.58
C PHE A 47 -15.78 -14.50 -14.49
N ILE A 48 -14.98 -13.89 -15.36
CA ILE A 48 -15.46 -12.89 -16.33
C ILE A 48 -16.51 -13.52 -17.27
N THR A 49 -16.23 -14.71 -17.80
CA THR A 49 -17.13 -15.42 -18.72
C THR A 49 -18.47 -15.80 -18.07
N GLN A 50 -18.47 -16.15 -16.79
CA GLN A 50 -19.69 -16.50 -16.04
C GLN A 50 -20.51 -15.27 -15.61
N ASN A 51 -19.87 -14.12 -15.41
CA ASN A 51 -20.51 -12.88 -14.95
C ASN A 51 -20.74 -11.86 -16.10
N LEU A 52 -20.61 -12.29 -17.36
CA LEU A 52 -20.70 -11.45 -18.56
C LEU A 52 -22.12 -10.98 -18.90
N SER A 53 -23.11 -11.24 -18.05
CA SER A 53 -24.44 -10.62 -18.17
C SER A 53 -24.32 -9.13 -17.85
N SER A 54 -24.34 -8.30 -18.91
CA SER A 54 -24.25 -6.84 -18.90
C SER A 54 -23.08 -6.29 -18.09
N ILE A 55 -21.88 -6.35 -18.66
CA ILE A 55 -20.79 -5.46 -18.24
C ILE A 55 -21.19 -4.05 -18.69
N ASP A 56 -21.97 -3.35 -17.86
CA ASP A 56 -22.00 -1.90 -17.93
C ASP A 56 -20.56 -1.42 -17.81
N VAL A 57 -20.13 -0.56 -18.75
CA VAL A 57 -18.77 -0.01 -18.75
C VAL A 57 -18.49 0.50 -17.34
N PRO A 58 -17.46 0.00 -16.65
CA PRO A 58 -17.24 0.36 -15.27
C PRO A 58 -17.11 1.87 -15.16
N THR A 59 -17.78 2.48 -14.18
CA THR A 59 -17.80 3.94 -14.02
C THR A 59 -16.39 4.52 -13.86
N TRP A 60 -15.42 3.73 -13.37
CA TRP A 60 -14.00 4.13 -13.28
C TRP A 60 -13.27 4.17 -14.62
N SER A 61 -13.80 3.51 -15.66
CA SER A 61 -13.27 3.54 -17.03
C SER A 61 -13.85 4.70 -17.85
N MET A 62 -14.76 5.49 -17.28
CA MET A 62 -15.32 6.67 -17.91
C MET A 62 -14.36 7.86 -17.80
N ASP A 63 -14.42 8.76 -18.77
CA ASP A 63 -13.64 10.01 -18.74
C ASP A 63 -13.99 10.83 -17.49
N LEU A 64 -13.02 11.61 -16.99
CA LEU A 64 -13.22 12.50 -15.85
C LEU A 64 -14.42 13.43 -16.08
N THR A 65 -15.36 13.38 -15.15
CA THR A 65 -16.55 14.22 -15.13
C THR A 65 -16.14 15.68 -14.95
N THR A 66 -17.03 16.60 -15.32
CA THR A 66 -16.85 18.04 -15.04
C THR A 66 -16.59 18.29 -13.55
N ASP A 67 -17.30 17.56 -12.69
CA ASP A 67 -17.23 17.70 -11.24
C ASP A 67 -15.86 17.23 -10.71
N ASP A 68 -15.33 16.13 -11.25
CA ASP A 68 -14.00 15.62 -10.89
C ASP A 68 -12.90 16.65 -11.22
N LYS A 69 -13.04 17.34 -12.36
CA LYS A 69 -12.11 18.41 -12.77
C LYS A 69 -12.21 19.62 -11.84
N GLN A 70 -13.42 19.96 -11.41
CA GLN A 70 -13.63 21.06 -10.45
C GLN A 70 -13.04 20.74 -9.08
N GLU A 71 -13.20 19.50 -8.61
CA GLU A 71 -12.65 19.07 -7.32
C GLU A 71 -11.11 19.04 -7.35
N ALA A 72 -10.51 18.58 -8.45
CA ALA A 72 -9.06 18.63 -8.63
C ALA A 72 -8.53 20.08 -8.57
N LEU A 73 -9.24 21.03 -9.19
CA LEU A 73 -8.91 22.46 -9.10
C LEU A 73 -9.08 23.01 -7.68
N ARG A 74 -10.15 22.61 -6.98
CA ARG A 74 -10.40 22.99 -5.58
C ARG A 74 -9.24 22.55 -4.69
N LEU A 75 -8.80 21.28 -4.82
CA LEU A 75 -7.67 20.73 -4.07
C LEU A 75 -6.36 21.46 -4.39
N GLY A 76 -6.15 21.88 -5.65
CA GLY A 76 -4.98 22.65 -6.07
C GLY A 76 -4.92 24.08 -5.52
N GLN A 77 -6.06 24.65 -5.10
CA GLN A 77 -6.14 25.99 -4.50
C GLN A 77 -5.87 25.99 -2.98
N LEU A 78 -5.86 24.81 -2.34
CA LEU A 78 -5.64 24.68 -0.90
C LEU A 78 -4.18 24.92 -0.52
N SER A 79 -3.97 25.48 0.66
CA SER A 79 -2.64 25.57 1.28
C SER A 79 -2.14 24.19 1.73
N LYS A 80 -0.83 24.08 2.02
CA LYS A 80 -0.22 22.81 2.45
C LYS A 80 -0.84 22.27 3.75
N GLU A 81 -1.22 23.15 4.65
CA GLU A 81 -1.85 22.81 5.93
C GLU A 81 -3.28 22.28 5.73
N GLU A 82 -4.04 22.89 4.83
CA GLU A 82 -5.38 22.44 4.46
C GLU A 82 -5.35 21.10 3.73
N ILE A 83 -4.37 20.87 2.84
CA ILE A 83 -4.17 19.56 2.20
C ILE A 83 -3.89 18.48 3.24
N ALA A 84 -3.04 18.76 4.23
CA ALA A 84 -2.75 17.80 5.30
C ALA A 84 -4.00 17.45 6.12
N LEU A 85 -4.88 18.43 6.37
CA LEU A 85 -6.16 18.21 7.06
C LEU A 85 -7.11 17.37 6.20
N GLU A 86 -7.24 17.66 4.91
CA GLU A 86 -8.11 16.89 4.01
C GLU A 86 -7.61 15.45 3.84
N VAL A 87 -6.28 15.24 3.77
CA VAL A 87 -5.68 13.90 3.75
C VAL A 87 -6.01 13.14 5.02
N LYS A 88 -5.90 13.77 6.19
CA LYS A 88 -6.29 13.14 7.46
C LYS A 88 -7.77 12.76 7.46
N LYS A 89 -8.65 13.67 7.04
CA LYS A 89 -10.10 13.42 6.96
C LYS A 89 -10.42 12.26 6.01
N LEU A 90 -9.74 12.17 4.87
CA LEU A 90 -9.89 11.08 3.93
C LEU A 90 -9.44 9.74 4.56
N LEU A 91 -8.32 9.75 5.29
CA LEU A 91 -7.82 8.58 6.00
C LEU A 91 -8.82 8.09 7.05
N ASP A 92 -9.36 9.00 7.87
CA ASP A 92 -10.36 8.67 8.88
C ASP A 92 -11.63 8.08 8.23
N SER A 93 -12.08 8.67 7.12
CA SER A 93 -13.23 8.17 6.35
C SER A 93 -12.97 6.77 5.76
N ALA A 94 -11.82 6.56 5.13
CA ALA A 94 -11.44 5.28 4.54
C ALA A 94 -11.31 4.18 5.61
N TYR A 95 -10.77 4.52 6.79
CA TYR A 95 -10.70 3.61 7.93
C TYR A 95 -12.10 3.18 8.39
N HIS A 96 -13.02 4.14 8.59
CA HIS A 96 -14.39 3.84 8.99
C HIS A 96 -15.11 2.97 7.95
N LEU A 97 -14.99 3.30 6.66
CA LEU A 97 -15.57 2.52 5.57
C LEU A 97 -15.03 1.08 5.56
N GLY A 98 -13.72 0.89 5.72
CA GLY A 98 -13.11 -0.44 5.74
C GLY A 98 -13.57 -1.30 6.93
N VAL A 99 -13.77 -0.68 8.11
CA VAL A 99 -14.34 -1.38 9.27
C VAL A 99 -15.77 -1.83 8.99
N ASP A 100 -16.58 -0.98 8.37
CA ASP A 100 -17.98 -1.30 8.07
C ASP A 100 -18.11 -2.34 6.94
N GLU A 101 -17.29 -2.24 5.90
CA GLU A 101 -17.19 -3.25 4.85
C GLU A 101 -16.80 -4.62 5.43
N ALA A 102 -15.81 -4.68 6.33
CA ALA A 102 -15.40 -5.93 6.97
C ALA A 102 -16.53 -6.58 7.80
N LYS A 103 -17.38 -5.76 8.46
CA LYS A 103 -18.57 -6.25 9.16
C LYS A 103 -19.58 -6.83 8.18
N GLU A 104 -19.87 -6.13 7.09
CA GLU A 104 -20.82 -6.60 6.08
C GLU A 104 -20.34 -7.86 5.36
N MET A 105 -19.04 -7.96 5.06
CA MET A 105 -18.44 -9.17 4.50
C MET A 105 -18.56 -10.36 5.45
N THR A 106 -18.33 -10.13 6.75
CA THR A 106 -18.50 -11.16 7.79
C THR A 106 -19.96 -11.59 7.90
N ARG A 107 -20.89 -10.63 7.86
CA ARG A 107 -22.33 -10.88 7.86
C ARG A 107 -22.76 -11.69 6.62
N GLY A 108 -22.29 -11.31 5.43
CA GLY A 108 -22.53 -12.03 4.18
C GLY A 108 -22.03 -13.48 4.24
N LYS A 109 -20.86 -13.72 4.86
CA LYS A 109 -20.33 -15.07 5.09
C LYS A 109 -21.27 -15.91 5.95
N TYR A 110 -21.80 -15.37 7.05
CA TYR A 110 -22.76 -16.11 7.90
C TYR A 110 -24.10 -16.38 7.19
N LEU A 111 -24.52 -15.48 6.30
CA LEU A 111 -25.70 -15.64 5.48
C LEU A 111 -25.48 -16.55 4.26
N ASN A 112 -24.27 -17.09 4.08
CA ASN A 112 -23.91 -18.00 2.98
C ASN A 112 -24.22 -17.45 1.57
N ILE A 113 -24.26 -16.13 1.39
CA ILE A 113 -24.59 -15.50 0.09
C ILE A 113 -23.52 -15.74 -0.98
N PHE A 114 -22.32 -16.12 -0.56
CA PHE A 114 -21.19 -16.43 -1.44
C PHE A 114 -21.12 -17.91 -1.85
N LYS A 115 -22.06 -18.75 -1.41
CA LYS A 115 -22.10 -20.15 -1.86
C LYS A 115 -22.70 -20.18 -3.27
N GLN A 116 -21.94 -20.73 -4.22
CA GLN A 116 -22.44 -21.05 -5.56
C GLN A 116 -23.61 -22.05 -5.44
N SER A 117 -24.71 -21.76 -6.13
CA SER A 117 -25.82 -22.70 -6.34
C SER A 117 -25.39 -23.85 -7.23
#